data_AF-A0A6I9P7I0-F1
#
_entry.id   AF-A0A6I9P7I0-F1
#
_cell.length_a   1.000
_cell.length_b   1.000
_cell.length_c   1.000
_cell.angle_alpha   90.00
_cell.angle_beta   90.00
_cell.angle_gamma   90.00
#
_symmetry.space_group_name_H-M   'P 1'
#
loop_
_entity.id
_entity.type
_entity.pdbx_description
1 polymer ?
#
loop_
_entity_poly.entity_id
_entity_poly.type
_entity_poly.pdbx_seq_one_letter_code
_entity_poly.pdbx_strand_id
1 'polypeptide(L)'
;MVCPPVLQLQLRRSARSMSLWQNLDVVQASGLLTQLLQKEIIMQEAMFELVTSEASYYKSLEVLEAHFLRNPVLINSLSQSDMHFLFSNIEEVMKASERFLMDLEHRMEKSILISDVCDIVFFHAVEHFNVFIKYVINQVYQEKNYRRLLEGNQAFRDAMAALENHPCVRGLSFTSFLILPFQRITRLKMLVQNILKKAEENSEREANAIKAHQQLEQIVKECNEGVRKMSRTEELISIEKTLEFKSKSVPIISHSRWLLKKGEVQLMAGPKSTRTMRSRKLYQPVYLFLFNNLLLVTKPSS
;
A
#
# COMPACT_ATOMS: atom_id res chain seq x y z
N MET A 1 23.88 -5.92 33.14
CA MET A 1 23.00 -4.94 33.81
C MET A 1 21.70 -4.93 33.03
N VAL A 2 20.61 -5.38 33.65
CA VAL A 2 19.28 -5.41 33.03
C VAL A 2 18.74 -3.97 33.08
N CYS A 3 18.62 -3.31 31.93
CA CYS A 3 17.94 -2.01 31.83
C CYS A 3 16.42 -2.24 31.73
N PRO A 4 15.57 -1.38 32.33
CA PRO A 4 14.27 -1.79 32.83
C PRO A 4 13.09 -1.63 31.83
N PRO A 5 11.94 -2.29 32.07
CA PRO A 5 10.68 -2.21 31.30
C PRO A 5 10.05 -0.80 31.11
N VAL A 6 10.74 0.26 31.52
CA VAL A 6 10.28 1.66 31.47
C VAL A 6 10.34 2.23 30.05
N LEU A 7 11.36 1.86 29.26
CA LEU A 7 11.55 2.34 27.88
C LEU A 7 10.41 1.87 26.94
N GLN A 8 10.00 0.60 27.01
CA GLN A 8 8.86 0.09 26.24
C GLN A 8 7.53 0.79 26.61
N LEU A 9 7.30 1.00 27.91
CA LEU A 9 6.10 1.70 28.39
C LEU A 9 6.08 3.17 27.96
N GLN A 10 7.24 3.83 27.93
CA GLN A 10 7.39 5.19 27.43
C GLN A 10 7.24 5.26 25.91
N LEU A 11 7.77 4.32 25.13
CA LEU A 11 7.58 4.23 23.68
C LEU A 11 6.10 4.07 23.31
N ARG A 12 5.36 3.21 24.02
CA ARG A 12 3.91 3.03 23.81
C ARG A 12 3.08 4.24 24.24
N ARG A 13 3.57 5.03 25.19
CA ARG A 13 2.97 6.33 25.60
C ARG A 13 3.34 7.47 24.62
N SER A 14 4.58 7.47 24.13
CA SER A 14 5.17 8.37 23.14
C SER A 14 4.58 8.16 21.74
N ALA A 15 4.15 6.96 21.39
CA ALA A 15 3.35 6.74 20.18
C ALA A 15 2.03 7.57 20.18
N ARG A 16 1.64 8.16 21.31
CA ARG A 16 0.50 9.08 21.45
C ARG A 16 0.87 10.57 21.47
N SER A 17 2.15 10.93 21.55
CA SER A 17 2.66 12.31 21.68
C SER A 17 3.99 12.46 20.92
N MET A 18 4.16 13.47 20.07
CA MET A 18 5.39 13.74 19.31
C MET A 18 6.57 14.15 20.23
N SER A 19 6.94 13.28 21.16
CA SER A 19 8.08 13.46 22.04
C SER A 19 9.35 13.31 21.23
N LEU A 20 10.26 14.27 21.36
CA LEU A 20 11.62 14.15 20.84
C LEU A 20 12.41 13.12 21.66
N TRP A 21 13.39 12.46 21.05
CA TRP A 21 14.30 11.53 21.73
C TRP A 21 14.97 12.20 22.92
N GLN A 22 15.44 13.43 22.75
CA GLN A 22 16.06 14.20 23.83
C GLN A 22 15.12 14.46 25.01
N ASN A 23 13.80 14.44 24.81
CA ASN A 23 12.82 14.69 25.87
C ASN A 23 12.46 13.43 26.68
N LEU A 24 13.06 12.27 26.37
CA LEU A 24 12.86 11.07 27.16
C LEU A 24 13.52 11.22 28.54
N ASP A 25 12.79 10.85 29.59
CA ASP A 25 13.28 10.97 30.98
C ASP A 25 14.62 10.26 31.16
N VAL A 26 14.79 9.09 30.53
CA VAL A 26 16.03 8.31 30.58
C VAL A 26 17.20 9.01 29.87
N VAL A 27 16.93 9.76 28.79
CA VAL A 27 17.94 10.53 28.06
C VAL A 27 18.33 11.76 28.87
N GLN A 28 17.36 12.50 29.40
CA GLN A 28 17.59 13.64 30.28
C GLN A 28 18.41 13.24 31.53
N ALA A 29 18.06 12.13 32.17
CA ALA A 29 18.75 11.63 33.37
C ALA A 29 20.16 11.09 33.08
N SER A 30 20.46 10.70 31.84
CA SER A 30 21.75 10.10 31.47
C SER A 30 22.91 11.10 31.36
N GLY A 31 22.63 12.41 31.25
CA GLY A 31 23.66 13.42 30.97
C GLY A 31 24.26 13.36 29.56
N LEU A 32 23.74 12.51 28.65
CA LEU A 32 24.27 12.36 27.28
C LEU A 32 24.16 13.64 26.44
N LEU A 33 23.12 14.46 26.66
CA LEU A 33 22.86 15.66 25.87
C LEU A 33 23.97 16.72 25.98
N THR A 34 24.75 16.72 27.07
CA THR A 34 25.89 17.64 27.23
C THR A 34 27.19 17.10 26.61
N GLN A 35 27.24 15.80 26.31
CA GLN A 35 28.42 15.12 25.78
C GLN A 35 28.35 14.91 24.26
N LEU A 36 27.15 14.76 23.71
CA LEU A 36 26.93 14.51 22.30
C LEU A 36 27.05 15.79 21.47
N LEU A 37 27.65 15.66 20.29
CA LEU A 37 27.63 16.72 19.28
C LEU A 37 26.20 16.91 18.76
N GLN A 38 25.86 18.14 18.39
CA GLN A 38 24.54 18.48 17.83
C GLN A 38 24.14 17.59 16.65
N LYS A 39 25.11 17.22 15.79
CA LYS A 39 24.88 16.29 14.66
C LYS A 39 24.38 14.91 15.11
N GLU A 40 24.90 14.39 16.21
CA GLU A 40 24.52 13.07 16.73
C GLU A 40 23.15 13.15 17.41
N ILE A 41 22.84 14.24 18.12
CA ILE A 41 21.48 14.47 18.66
C ILE A 41 20.46 14.46 17.52
N ILE A 42 20.71 15.20 16.44
CA ILE A 42 19.82 15.25 15.27
C ILE A 42 19.69 13.86 14.60
N MET A 43 20.75 13.05 14.61
CA MET A 43 20.72 11.68 14.11
C MET A 43 19.88 10.75 15.00
N GLN A 44 20.03 10.84 16.33
CA GLN A 44 19.23 10.10 17.29
C GLN A 44 17.73 10.43 17.16
N GLU A 45 17.38 11.71 16.98
CA GLU A 45 16.01 12.13 16.71
C GLU A 45 15.44 11.47 15.44
N ALA A 46 16.21 11.42 14.35
CA ALA A 46 15.76 10.80 13.11
C ALA A 46 15.55 9.29 13.24
N MET A 47 16.43 8.58 13.96
CA MET A 47 16.26 7.14 14.23
C MET A 47 15.09 6.88 15.17
N PHE A 48 14.93 7.70 16.21
CA PHE A 48 13.82 7.60 17.15
C PHE A 48 12.46 7.90 16.51
N GLU A 49 12.39 8.86 15.58
CA GLU A 49 11.19 9.10 14.77
C GLU A 49 10.78 7.85 13.98
N LEU A 50 11.75 7.12 13.42
CA LEU A 50 11.47 5.88 12.69
C LEU A 50 10.83 4.82 13.60
N VAL A 51 11.39 4.60 14.79
CA VAL A 51 10.89 3.62 15.75
C VAL A 51 9.51 4.00 16.29
N THR A 52 9.36 5.23 16.79
CA THR A 52 8.08 5.70 17.34
C THR A 52 6.97 5.75 16.29
N SER A 53 7.29 6.06 15.04
CA SER A 53 6.33 6.01 13.95
C SER A 53 5.93 4.57 13.57
N GLU A 54 6.81 3.57 13.74
CA GLU A 54 6.44 2.15 13.58
C GLU A 54 5.48 1.72 14.68
N ALA A 55 5.76 2.06 15.94
CA ALA A 55 4.87 1.77 17.06
C ALA A 55 3.48 2.39 16.87
N SER A 56 3.42 3.64 16.37
CA SER A 56 2.17 4.34 16.07
C SER A 56 1.40 3.72 14.91
N TYR A 57 2.12 3.30 13.86
CA TYR A 57 1.53 2.58 12.74
C TYR A 57 0.97 1.23 13.17
N TYR A 58 1.76 0.43 13.90
CA TYR A 58 1.31 -0.88 14.41
C TYR A 58 0.10 -0.73 15.32
N LYS A 59 0.07 0.32 16.16
CA LYS A 59 -1.12 0.61 16.99
C LYS A 59 -2.37 0.88 16.16
N SER A 60 -2.22 1.50 14.99
CA SER A 60 -3.33 1.75 14.07
C SER A 60 -3.82 0.45 13.41
N LEU A 61 -2.91 -0.49 13.13
CA LEU A 61 -3.26 -1.85 12.68
C LEU A 61 -3.97 -2.65 13.77
N GLU A 62 -3.57 -2.54 15.03
CA GLU A 62 -4.28 -3.18 16.14
C GLU A 62 -5.73 -2.67 16.26
N VAL A 63 -5.97 -1.38 15.99
CA VAL A 63 -7.33 -0.83 15.92
C VAL A 63 -8.09 -1.43 14.74
N LEU A 64 -7.47 -1.50 13.56
CA LEU A 64 -8.08 -2.15 12.38
C LEU A 64 -8.49 -3.60 12.69
N GLU A 65 -7.62 -4.36 13.36
CA GLU A 65 -7.89 -5.75 13.70
C GLU A 65 -8.98 -5.88 14.77
N ALA A 66 -8.81 -5.22 15.91
CA ALA A 66 -9.71 -5.41 17.06
C ALA A 66 -11.10 -4.80 16.81
N HIS A 67 -11.16 -3.64 16.15
CA HIS A 67 -12.41 -2.88 15.98
C HIS A 67 -13.19 -3.27 14.72
N PHE A 68 -12.50 -3.67 13.65
CA PHE A 68 -13.17 -4.04 12.39
C PHE A 68 -13.04 -5.54 12.10
N LEU A 69 -11.82 -6.06 11.92
CA LEU A 69 -11.61 -7.44 11.45
C LEU A 69 -12.22 -8.50 12.39
N ARG A 70 -12.04 -8.33 13.70
CA ARG A 70 -12.54 -9.24 14.74
C ARG A 70 -13.91 -8.85 15.30
N ASN A 71 -14.58 -7.86 14.69
CA ASN A 71 -15.87 -7.42 15.18
C ASN A 71 -16.96 -8.45 14.88
N PRO A 72 -17.69 -8.96 15.90
CA PRO A 72 -18.66 -10.03 15.69
C PRO A 72 -19.85 -9.58 14.83
N VAL A 73 -20.26 -8.32 14.93
CA VAL A 73 -21.36 -7.78 14.10
C VAL A 73 -20.93 -7.75 12.63
N LEU A 74 -19.71 -7.28 12.37
CA LEU A 74 -19.17 -7.23 11.01
C LEU A 74 -18.98 -8.63 10.42
N ILE A 75 -18.38 -9.55 11.18
CA ILE A 75 -18.17 -10.95 10.79
C ILE A 75 -19.49 -11.62 10.43
N ASN A 76 -20.52 -11.47 11.28
CA ASN A 76 -21.82 -12.09 11.04
C ASN A 76 -22.60 -11.45 9.89
N SER A 77 -22.23 -10.23 9.48
CA SER A 77 -22.87 -9.53 8.35
C SER A 77 -22.28 -9.91 6.98
N LEU A 78 -21.17 -10.65 6.94
CA LEU A 78 -20.39 -10.91 5.73
C LEU A 78 -20.14 -12.40 5.49
N SER A 79 -20.00 -12.77 4.20
CA SER A 79 -19.48 -14.09 3.85
C SER A 79 -17.97 -14.16 4.11
N GLN A 80 -17.42 -15.37 4.26
CA GLN A 80 -15.97 -15.56 4.41
C GLN A 80 -15.19 -15.01 3.21
N SER A 81 -15.73 -15.15 1.99
CA SER A 81 -15.13 -14.57 0.79
C SER A 81 -15.12 -13.04 0.85
N ASP A 82 -16.20 -12.42 1.31
CA ASP A 82 -16.28 -10.96 1.42
C ASP A 82 -15.29 -10.42 2.47
N MET A 83 -15.16 -11.12 3.60
CA MET A 83 -14.14 -10.82 4.61
C MET A 83 -12.73 -10.91 4.01
N HIS A 84 -12.43 -12.00 3.30
CA HIS A 84 -11.12 -12.17 2.65
C HIS A 84 -10.86 -11.08 1.59
N PHE A 85 -11.85 -10.72 0.77
CA PHE A 85 -11.68 -9.65 -0.21
C PHE A 85 -11.56 -8.27 0.41
N LEU A 86 -12.22 -8.01 1.54
CA LEU A 86 -12.19 -6.71 2.20
C LEU A 86 -10.85 -6.47 2.92
N PHE A 87 -10.31 -7.48 3.59
CA PHE A 87 -9.10 -7.39 4.40
C PHE A 87 -7.85 -7.95 3.72
N SER A 88 -7.98 -8.66 2.59
CA SER A 88 -6.87 -9.29 1.87
C SER A 88 -5.98 -10.09 2.85
N ASN A 89 -4.66 -9.92 2.77
CA ASN A 89 -3.68 -10.52 3.65
C ASN A 89 -3.22 -9.57 4.78
N ILE A 90 -4.10 -8.73 5.35
CA ILE A 90 -3.72 -7.77 6.40
C ILE A 90 -3.05 -8.43 7.61
N GLU A 91 -3.47 -9.63 8.00
CA GLU A 91 -2.87 -10.34 9.13
C GLU A 91 -1.40 -10.72 8.88
N GLU A 92 -1.04 -11.00 7.62
CA GLU A 92 0.37 -11.24 7.24
C GLU A 92 1.18 -9.94 7.36
N VAL A 93 0.60 -8.81 6.94
CA VAL A 93 1.20 -7.47 7.09
C VAL A 93 1.41 -7.13 8.57
N MET A 94 0.41 -7.37 9.41
CA MET A 94 0.50 -7.14 10.85
C MET A 94 1.62 -7.95 11.49
N LYS A 95 1.74 -9.24 11.16
CA LYS A 95 2.82 -10.10 11.67
C LYS A 95 4.21 -9.61 11.24
N ALA A 96 4.35 -9.13 10.00
CA ALA A 96 5.61 -8.56 9.52
C ALA A 96 5.97 -7.28 10.28
N SER A 97 5.00 -6.39 10.48
CA SER A 97 5.19 -5.14 11.24
C SER A 97 5.45 -5.36 12.73
N GLU A 98 4.81 -6.35 13.34
CA GLU A 98 5.06 -6.72 14.73
C GLU A 98 6.51 -7.15 14.91
N ARG A 99 7.01 -8.07 14.07
CA ARG A 99 8.40 -8.53 14.12
C ARG A 99 9.39 -7.38 13.92
N PHE A 100 9.10 -6.53 12.94
CA PHE A 100 9.93 -5.35 12.67
C PHE A 100 9.98 -4.41 13.87
N LEU A 101 8.83 -4.13 14.48
CA LEU A 101 8.75 -3.30 15.69
C LEU A 101 9.52 -3.94 16.86
N MET A 102 9.38 -5.24 17.08
CA MET A 102 10.09 -5.96 18.14
C MET A 102 11.62 -5.83 18.01
N ASP A 103 12.16 -5.95 16.80
CA ASP A 103 13.60 -5.82 16.58
C ASP A 103 14.09 -4.37 16.79
N LEU A 104 13.29 -3.37 16.41
CA LEU A 104 13.57 -1.96 16.68
C LEU A 104 13.53 -1.65 18.18
N GLU A 105 12.51 -2.12 18.90
CA GLU A 105 12.39 -1.96 20.35
C GLU A 105 13.56 -2.64 21.08
N HIS A 106 13.94 -3.84 20.63
CA HIS A 106 15.10 -4.56 21.18
C HIS A 106 16.41 -3.78 20.99
N ARG A 107 16.58 -3.07 19.87
CA ARG A 107 17.74 -2.18 19.64
C ARG A 107 17.78 -1.02 20.64
N MET A 108 16.62 -0.42 20.92
CA MET A 108 16.50 0.67 21.88
C MET A 108 16.71 0.23 23.33
N GLU A 109 16.37 -1.01 23.67
CA GLU A 109 16.59 -1.55 25.03
C GLU A 109 18.05 -1.81 25.33
N LYS A 110 18.85 -2.15 24.31
CA LYS A 110 20.29 -2.41 24.49
C LYS A 110 21.07 -1.18 24.89
N SER A 111 20.66 0.00 24.44
CA SER A 111 21.39 1.25 24.66
C SER A 111 20.48 2.46 24.48
N ILE A 112 20.63 3.46 25.36
CA ILE A 112 19.96 4.76 25.24
C ILE A 112 20.37 5.46 23.93
N LEU A 113 21.64 5.31 23.55
CA LEU A 113 22.15 5.75 22.25
C LEU A 113 21.87 4.66 21.21
N ILE A 114 21.01 4.96 20.25
CA ILE A 114 20.63 4.05 19.17
C ILE A 114 21.82 3.94 18.21
N SER A 115 22.34 2.73 18.00
CA SER A 115 23.53 2.52 17.16
C SER A 115 23.23 2.75 15.67
N ASP A 116 22.22 2.04 15.18
CA ASP A 116 21.66 2.10 13.82
C ASP A 116 20.24 1.50 13.86
N VAL A 117 19.43 1.81 12.86
CA VAL A 117 18.13 1.16 12.60
C VAL A 117 18.01 0.72 11.14
N CYS A 118 18.87 1.23 10.26
CA CYS A 118 18.80 0.96 8.83
C CYS A 118 19.19 -0.47 8.48
N ASP A 119 20.07 -1.10 9.27
CA ASP A 119 20.38 -2.53 9.19
C ASP A 119 19.13 -3.40 9.39
N ILE A 120 18.33 -3.07 10.41
CA ILE A 120 17.06 -3.75 10.71
C ILE A 120 16.05 -3.49 9.59
N VAL A 121 15.91 -2.24 9.15
CA VAL A 121 14.99 -1.89 8.05
C VAL A 121 15.34 -2.65 6.78
N PHE A 122 16.62 -2.73 6.41
CA PHE A 122 17.05 -3.47 5.24
C PHE A 122 16.73 -4.97 5.35
N PHE A 123 17.05 -5.59 6.50
CA PHE A 123 16.74 -6.99 6.74
C PHE A 123 15.24 -7.29 6.58
N HIS A 124 14.38 -6.51 7.24
CA HIS A 124 12.92 -6.70 7.16
C HIS A 124 12.35 -6.38 5.78
N ALA A 125 12.91 -5.38 5.10
CA ALA A 125 12.51 -5.05 3.72
C ALA A 125 12.76 -6.23 2.76
N VAL A 126 13.89 -6.92 2.90
CA VAL A 126 14.24 -8.07 2.06
C VAL A 126 13.42 -9.31 2.44
N GLU A 127 13.34 -9.64 3.73
CA GLU A 127 12.83 -10.94 4.17
C GLU A 127 11.32 -10.96 4.41
N HIS A 128 10.70 -9.81 4.72
CA HIS A 128 9.36 -9.78 5.31
C HIS A 128 8.40 -8.79 4.65
N PHE A 129 8.87 -7.79 3.90
CA PHE A 129 7.97 -6.76 3.36
C PHE A 129 7.30 -7.12 2.03
N ASN A 130 7.56 -8.31 1.47
CA ASN A 130 6.84 -8.81 0.29
C ASN A 130 5.31 -8.90 0.50
N VAL A 131 4.86 -9.11 1.74
CA VAL A 131 3.44 -9.16 2.09
C VAL A 131 2.71 -7.83 1.85
N PHE A 132 3.43 -6.70 1.95
CA PHE A 132 2.87 -5.37 1.65
C PHE A 132 2.56 -5.23 0.17
N ILE A 133 3.42 -5.76 -0.70
CA ILE A 133 3.20 -5.72 -2.16
C ILE A 133 1.91 -6.47 -2.50
N LYS A 134 1.76 -7.69 -2.00
CA LYS A 134 0.54 -8.50 -2.19
C LYS A 134 -0.70 -7.76 -1.69
N TYR A 135 -0.61 -7.13 -0.53
CA TYR A 135 -1.71 -6.36 0.05
C TYR A 135 -2.11 -5.18 -0.84
N VAL A 136 -1.14 -4.36 -1.23
CA VAL A 136 -1.37 -3.13 -2.02
C VAL A 136 -1.90 -3.44 -3.41
N ILE A 137 -1.43 -4.51 -4.06
CA ILE A 137 -1.96 -4.94 -5.37
C ILE A 137 -3.46 -5.25 -5.29
N ASN A 138 -3.92 -5.80 -4.16
CA ASN A 138 -5.33 -6.16 -3.97
C ASN A 138 -6.22 -4.99 -3.55
N GLN A 139 -5.65 -3.82 -3.27
CA GLN A 139 -6.40 -2.70 -2.69
C GLN A 139 -7.57 -2.23 -3.56
N VAL A 140 -7.43 -2.26 -4.89
CA VAL A 140 -8.53 -1.93 -5.81
C VAL A 140 -9.72 -2.88 -5.64
N TYR A 141 -9.48 -4.16 -5.37
CA TYR A 141 -10.55 -5.12 -5.10
C TYR A 141 -11.18 -4.91 -3.73
N GLN A 142 -10.37 -4.56 -2.71
CA GLN A 142 -10.88 -4.20 -1.39
C GLN A 142 -11.87 -3.02 -1.51
N GLU A 143 -11.52 -1.98 -2.24
CA GLU A 143 -12.36 -0.79 -2.45
C GLU A 143 -13.63 -1.10 -3.26
N LYS A 144 -13.54 -1.92 -4.32
CA LYS A 144 -14.72 -2.35 -5.08
C LYS A 144 -15.64 -3.21 -4.24
N ASN A 145 -15.08 -4.14 -3.47
CA ASN A 145 -15.84 -5.00 -2.59
C ASN A 145 -16.53 -4.19 -1.49
N TYR A 146 -15.81 -3.25 -0.88
CA TYR A 146 -16.37 -2.32 0.10
C TYR A 146 -17.58 -1.55 -0.45
N ARG A 147 -17.44 -0.95 -1.64
CA ARG A 147 -18.56 -0.23 -2.30
C ARG A 147 -19.75 -1.14 -2.59
N ARG A 148 -19.50 -2.32 -3.16
CA ARG A 148 -20.56 -3.31 -3.43
C ARG A 148 -21.31 -3.72 -2.15
N LEU A 149 -20.58 -3.92 -1.05
CA LEU A 149 -21.17 -4.26 0.25
C LEU A 149 -21.97 -3.09 0.82
N LEU A 150 -21.44 -1.86 0.71
CA LEU A 150 -22.19 -0.67 1.09
C LEU A 150 -23.45 -0.46 0.24
N GLU A 151 -23.52 -0.90 -1.01
CA GLU A 151 -24.72 -0.75 -1.84
C GLU A 151 -25.72 -1.91 -1.65
N GLY A 152 -25.22 -3.13 -1.49
CA GLY A 152 -26.04 -4.34 -1.50
C GLY A 152 -26.37 -4.96 -0.14
N ASN A 153 -25.70 -4.55 0.95
CA ASN A 153 -25.86 -5.19 2.26
C ASN A 153 -26.17 -4.15 3.35
N GLN A 154 -27.46 -4.07 3.74
CA GLN A 154 -27.93 -3.15 4.77
C GLN A 154 -27.30 -3.41 6.14
N ALA A 155 -27.18 -4.68 6.54
CA ALA A 155 -26.59 -5.04 7.83
C ALA A 155 -25.12 -4.60 7.92
N PHE A 156 -24.37 -4.78 6.83
CA PHE A 156 -22.99 -4.30 6.74
C PHE A 156 -22.92 -2.77 6.78
N ARG A 157 -23.78 -2.06 6.03
CA ARG A 157 -23.86 -0.58 6.08
C ARG A 157 -24.05 -0.06 7.50
N ASP A 158 -25.02 -0.61 8.21
CA ASP A 158 -25.37 -0.16 9.56
C ASP A 158 -24.24 -0.45 10.55
N ALA A 159 -23.63 -1.65 10.44
CA ALA A 159 -22.45 -2.01 11.23
C ALA A 159 -21.28 -1.05 10.95
N MET A 160 -20.96 -0.78 9.68
CA MET A 160 -19.89 0.14 9.31
C MET A 160 -20.13 1.56 9.82
N ALA A 161 -21.36 2.08 9.69
CA ALA A 161 -21.71 3.40 10.20
C ALA A 161 -21.52 3.49 11.72
N ALA A 162 -21.88 2.44 12.47
CA ALA A 162 -21.64 2.38 13.91
C ALA A 162 -20.15 2.33 14.25
N LEU A 163 -19.36 1.55 13.49
CA LEU A 163 -17.92 1.40 13.72
C LEU A 163 -17.14 2.68 13.42
N GLU A 164 -17.44 3.37 12.32
CA GLU A 164 -16.75 4.61 11.91
C GLU A 164 -17.08 5.80 12.82
N ASN A 165 -18.24 5.80 13.49
CA ASN A 165 -18.60 6.81 14.48
C ASN A 165 -17.99 6.56 15.87
N HIS A 166 -17.33 5.42 16.08
CA HIS A 166 -16.79 5.09 17.39
C HIS A 166 -15.54 5.93 17.73
N PRO A 167 -15.39 6.48 18.95
CA PRO A 167 -14.27 7.35 19.30
C PRO A 167 -12.87 6.73 19.12
N CYS A 168 -12.75 5.39 19.15
CA CYS A 168 -11.46 4.71 19.00
C CYS A 168 -10.81 4.92 17.62
N VAL A 169 -11.61 5.18 16.57
CA VAL A 169 -11.10 5.45 15.22
C VAL A 169 -10.74 6.91 15.01
N ARG A 170 -11.01 7.79 15.99
CA ARG A 170 -10.63 9.21 15.99
C ARG A 170 -11.08 9.98 14.73
N GLY A 171 -12.27 9.66 14.24
CA GLY A 171 -12.86 10.28 13.05
C GLY A 171 -12.27 9.79 11.72
N LEU A 172 -11.45 8.73 11.72
CA LEU A 172 -10.98 8.08 10.51
C LEU A 172 -12.02 7.10 9.97
N SER A 173 -12.21 7.10 8.65
CA SER A 173 -13.00 6.09 7.96
C SER A 173 -12.27 4.75 7.93
N PHE A 174 -13.01 3.67 7.69
CA PHE A 174 -12.44 2.34 7.46
C PHE A 174 -11.46 2.31 6.29
N THR A 175 -11.77 3.00 5.20
CA THR A 175 -10.87 3.12 4.05
C THR A 175 -9.55 3.80 4.39
N SER A 176 -9.54 4.69 5.39
CA SER A 176 -8.32 5.32 5.91
C SER A 176 -7.40 4.32 6.62
N PHE A 177 -7.95 3.25 7.21
CA PHE A 177 -7.15 2.15 7.75
C PHE A 177 -6.64 1.21 6.67
N LEU A 178 -7.44 0.93 5.63
CA LEU A 178 -7.06 0.01 4.56
C LEU A 178 -5.85 0.50 3.74
N ILE A 179 -5.65 1.83 3.61
CA ILE A 179 -4.52 2.42 2.88
C ILE A 179 -3.20 2.45 3.69
N LEU A 180 -3.26 2.17 5.00
CA LEU A 180 -2.10 2.31 5.91
C LEU A 180 -0.86 1.51 5.45
N PRO A 181 -0.95 0.26 4.95
CA PRO A 181 0.24 -0.48 4.53
C PRO A 181 1.03 0.19 3.39
N PHE A 182 0.34 0.79 2.41
CA PHE A 182 1.00 1.52 1.33
C PHE A 182 1.64 2.82 1.85
N GLN A 183 0.92 3.55 2.71
CA GLN A 183 1.44 4.75 3.36
C GLN A 183 2.66 4.44 4.22
N ARG A 184 2.71 3.27 4.87
CA ARG A 184 3.84 2.92 5.73
C ARG A 184 5.11 2.67 4.94
N ILE A 185 5.06 1.87 3.88
CA ILE A 185 6.26 1.59 3.06
C ILE A 185 6.80 2.89 2.44
N THR A 186 5.93 3.77 1.96
CA THR A 186 6.35 5.08 1.41
C THR A 186 6.94 5.98 2.50
N ARG A 187 6.37 5.99 3.71
CA ARG A 187 6.90 6.76 4.84
C ARG A 187 8.24 6.22 5.36
N LEU A 188 8.42 4.91 5.44
CA LEU A 188 9.69 4.28 5.80
C LEU A 188 10.81 4.72 4.84
N LYS A 189 10.54 4.75 3.52
CA LYS A 189 11.50 5.25 2.54
C LYS A 189 11.94 6.69 2.86
N MET A 190 10.99 7.57 3.17
CA MET A 190 11.28 8.97 3.51
C MET A 190 12.07 9.11 4.82
N LEU A 191 11.75 8.30 5.82
CA LEU A 191 12.45 8.28 7.11
C LEU A 191 13.90 7.79 6.96
N VAL A 192 14.13 6.71 6.19
CA VAL A 192 15.48 6.24 5.88
C VAL A 192 16.24 7.28 5.05
N GLN A 193 15.58 7.95 4.09
CA GLN A 193 16.20 9.05 3.35
C GLN A 193 16.61 10.22 4.27
N ASN A 194 15.81 10.49 5.31
CA ASN A 194 16.11 11.51 6.31
C ASN A 194 17.36 11.17 7.14
N ILE A 195 17.49 9.89 7.53
CA ILE A 195 18.67 9.34 8.21
C ILE A 195 19.90 9.40 7.29
N LEU A 196 19.77 8.95 6.05
CA LEU A 196 20.86 8.92 5.07
C LEU A 196 21.47 10.32 4.86
N LYS A 197 20.63 11.36 4.72
CA LYS A 197 21.08 12.76 4.56
C LYS A 197 21.89 13.30 5.75
N LYS A 198 21.82 12.64 6.91
CA LYS A 198 22.50 13.03 8.15
C LYS A 198 23.68 12.12 8.48
N ALA A 199 23.83 11.00 7.76
CA ALA A 199 24.88 10.03 8.02
C ALA A 199 26.25 10.62 7.66
N GLU A 200 27.28 10.19 8.37
CA GLU A 200 28.65 10.58 8.07
C GLU A 200 29.12 9.84 6.80
N GLU A 201 29.82 10.56 5.92
CA GLU A 201 30.34 9.99 4.68
C GLU A 201 31.31 8.83 4.97
N ASN A 202 31.19 7.75 4.19
CA ASN A 202 31.95 6.51 4.32
C ASN A 202 31.76 5.76 5.64
N SER A 203 30.66 6.02 6.37
CA SER A 203 30.30 5.28 7.58
C SER A 203 29.50 4.00 7.27
N GLU A 204 29.55 3.03 8.18
CA GLU A 204 28.70 1.83 8.09
C GLU A 204 27.20 2.18 8.08
N ARG A 205 26.82 3.20 8.86
CA ARG A 205 25.46 3.74 8.93
C ARG A 205 24.99 4.27 7.58
N GLU A 206 25.85 4.99 6.85
CA GLU A 206 25.54 5.45 5.49
C GLU A 206 25.31 4.24 4.56
N ALA A 207 26.21 3.25 4.58
CA ALA A 207 26.09 2.06 3.75
C ALA A 207 24.78 1.28 4.03
N ASN A 208 24.40 1.14 5.30
CA ASN A 208 23.13 0.50 5.70
C ASN A 208 21.92 1.33 5.25
N ALA A 209 21.96 2.66 5.42
CA ALA A 209 20.88 3.54 5.00
C ALA A 209 20.68 3.54 3.47
N ILE A 210 21.76 3.47 2.67
CA ILE A 210 21.69 3.32 1.22
C ILE A 210 20.98 2.01 0.85
N LYS A 211 21.42 0.87 1.42
CA LYS A 211 20.83 -0.44 1.16
C LYS A 211 19.33 -0.48 1.52
N ALA A 212 18.98 0.00 2.72
CA ALA A 212 17.60 0.08 3.18
C ALA A 212 16.74 0.96 2.26
N HIS A 213 17.24 2.14 1.88
CA HIS A 213 16.51 3.05 1.00
C HIS A 213 16.28 2.44 -0.40
N GLN A 214 17.30 1.80 -0.97
CA GLN A 214 17.18 1.14 -2.27
C GLN A 214 16.14 0.01 -2.25
N GLN A 215 16.14 -0.81 -1.21
CA GLN A 215 15.14 -1.89 -1.08
C GLN A 215 13.72 -1.35 -0.88
N LEU A 216 13.53 -0.37 -0.01
CA LEU A 216 12.23 0.27 0.15
C LEU A 216 11.75 0.93 -1.15
N GLU A 217 12.65 1.56 -1.91
CA GLU A 217 12.31 2.10 -3.22
C GLU A 217 11.88 1.00 -4.20
N GLN A 218 12.56 -0.14 -4.20
CA GLN A 218 12.21 -1.28 -5.04
C GLN A 218 10.81 -1.81 -4.69
N ILE A 219 10.50 -1.99 -3.40
CA ILE A 219 9.17 -2.40 -2.93
C ILE A 219 8.09 -1.40 -3.38
N VAL A 220 8.33 -0.09 -3.24
CA VAL A 220 7.38 0.93 -3.72
C VAL A 220 7.17 0.84 -5.23
N LYS A 221 8.23 0.60 -6.01
CA LYS A 221 8.13 0.41 -7.48
C LYS A 221 7.30 -0.83 -7.80
N GLU A 222 7.52 -1.94 -7.09
CA GLU A 222 6.79 -3.19 -7.26
C GLU A 222 5.30 -3.06 -6.91
N CYS A 223 4.96 -2.38 -5.81
CA CYS A 223 3.57 -2.05 -5.47
C CYS A 223 2.89 -1.30 -6.62
N ASN A 224 3.51 -0.22 -7.12
CA ASN A 224 2.96 0.60 -8.17
C ASN A 224 2.79 -0.16 -9.49
N GLU A 225 3.79 -0.95 -9.88
CA GLU A 225 3.72 -1.74 -11.10
C GLU A 225 2.69 -2.88 -10.98
N GLY A 226 2.59 -3.51 -9.81
CA GLY A 226 1.59 -4.53 -9.53
C GLY A 226 0.16 -3.98 -9.64
N VAL A 227 -0.12 -2.81 -9.06
CA VAL A 227 -1.42 -2.13 -9.18
C VAL A 227 -1.73 -1.80 -10.64
N ARG A 228 -0.76 -1.29 -11.41
CA ARG A 228 -0.93 -1.00 -12.84
C ARG A 228 -1.23 -2.26 -13.65
N LYS A 229 -0.48 -3.33 -13.44
CA LYS A 229 -0.69 -4.62 -14.12
C LYS A 229 -2.07 -5.17 -13.81
N MET A 230 -2.48 -5.13 -12.54
CA MET A 230 -3.79 -5.62 -12.11
C MET A 230 -4.93 -4.82 -12.75
N SER A 231 -4.82 -3.48 -12.77
CA SER A 231 -5.79 -2.59 -13.43
C SER A 231 -5.91 -2.87 -14.94
N ARG A 232 -4.78 -3.13 -15.62
CA ARG A 232 -4.77 -3.54 -17.03
C ARG A 232 -5.49 -4.88 -17.22
N THR A 233 -5.20 -5.88 -16.38
CA THR A 233 -5.86 -7.19 -16.46
C THR A 233 -7.37 -7.07 -16.25
N GLU A 234 -7.82 -6.27 -15.28
CA GLU A 234 -9.24 -6.02 -15.07
C GLU A 234 -9.90 -5.35 -16.28
N GLU A 235 -9.24 -4.38 -16.91
CA GLU A 235 -9.74 -3.77 -18.14
C GLU A 235 -9.90 -4.81 -19.25
N LEU A 236 -8.92 -5.71 -19.43
CA LEU A 236 -9.03 -6.80 -20.41
C LEU A 236 -10.20 -7.74 -20.10
N ILE A 237 -10.41 -8.11 -18.84
CA ILE A 237 -11.55 -8.95 -18.40
C ILE A 237 -12.87 -8.23 -18.71
N SER A 238 -12.95 -6.93 -18.43
CA SER A 238 -14.16 -6.14 -18.70
C SER A 238 -14.49 -6.11 -20.20
N ILE A 239 -13.46 -5.97 -21.05
CA ILE A 239 -13.62 -5.98 -22.51
C ILE A 239 -14.04 -7.37 -22.97
N GLU A 240 -13.37 -8.44 -22.52
CA GLU A 240 -13.69 -9.81 -22.93
C GLU A 240 -15.16 -10.17 -22.65
N LYS A 241 -15.71 -9.73 -21.51
CA LYS A 241 -17.14 -9.92 -21.16
C LYS A 241 -18.11 -9.22 -22.12
N THR A 242 -17.66 -8.20 -22.85
CA THR A 242 -18.48 -7.48 -23.85
C THR A 242 -18.34 -8.04 -25.26
N LEU A 243 -17.44 -9.00 -25.48
CA LEU A 243 -17.12 -9.52 -26.80
C LEU A 243 -17.80 -10.86 -27.05
N GLU A 244 -18.47 -10.97 -28.19
CA GLU A 244 -19.01 -12.22 -28.72
C GLU A 244 -18.29 -12.58 -30.02
N PHE A 245 -17.68 -13.77 -30.06
CA PHE A 245 -16.97 -14.26 -31.23
C PHE A 245 -17.83 -15.23 -32.02
N LYS A 246 -18.19 -14.88 -33.27
CA LYS A 246 -19.03 -15.72 -34.15
C LYS A 246 -18.35 -16.98 -34.67
N SER A 247 -17.03 -17.07 -34.59
CA SER A 247 -16.26 -18.17 -35.16
C SER A 247 -15.07 -18.56 -34.28
N LYS A 248 -13.89 -17.95 -34.47
CA LYS A 248 -12.71 -18.19 -33.63
C LYS A 248 -12.63 -17.13 -32.53
N SER A 249 -12.65 -17.59 -31.28
CA SER A 249 -12.31 -16.76 -30.13
C SER A 249 -10.85 -16.34 -30.21
N VAL A 250 -10.59 -15.05 -29.98
CA VAL A 250 -9.24 -14.53 -29.79
C VAL A 250 -9.06 -14.34 -28.28
N PRO A 251 -8.09 -15.00 -27.64
CA PRO A 251 -7.88 -14.82 -26.21
C PRO A 251 -7.48 -13.38 -25.94
N ILE A 252 -8.30 -12.63 -25.17
CA ILE A 252 -8.08 -11.20 -24.92
C ILE A 252 -7.18 -11.01 -23.71
N ILE A 253 -7.38 -11.79 -22.66
CA ILE A 253 -6.56 -11.74 -21.45
C ILE A 253 -5.16 -12.28 -21.75
N SER A 254 -4.14 -11.46 -21.53
CA SER A 254 -2.73 -11.83 -21.66
C SER A 254 -1.84 -10.97 -20.77
N HIS A 255 -0.80 -11.56 -20.20
CA HIS A 255 0.17 -10.88 -19.32
C HIS A 255 0.93 -9.74 -20.01
N SER A 256 1.07 -9.78 -21.35
CA SER A 256 1.80 -8.79 -22.13
C SER A 256 0.91 -7.85 -22.92
N ARG A 257 -0.42 -7.93 -22.74
CA ARG A 257 -1.38 -7.08 -23.45
C ARG A 257 -1.93 -5.98 -22.55
N TRP A 258 -2.07 -4.78 -23.11
CA TRP A 258 -2.81 -3.68 -22.47
C TRP A 258 -3.49 -2.82 -23.52
N LEU A 259 -4.63 -2.23 -23.13
CA LEU A 259 -5.38 -1.33 -23.99
C LEU A 259 -4.62 0.00 -24.12
N LEU A 260 -4.47 0.48 -25.36
CA LEU A 260 -3.96 1.81 -25.67
C LEU A 260 -5.10 2.81 -25.86
N LYS A 261 -6.17 2.39 -26.55
CA LYS A 261 -7.33 3.24 -26.84
C LYS A 261 -8.55 2.41 -27.21
N LYS A 262 -9.74 2.92 -26.90
CA LYS A 262 -11.03 2.37 -27.37
C LYS A 262 -11.98 3.48 -27.78
N GLY A 263 -12.90 3.19 -28.71
CA GLY A 263 -13.90 4.16 -29.13
C GLY A 263 -14.66 3.79 -30.40
N GLU A 264 -15.75 4.50 -30.62
CA GLU A 264 -16.57 4.38 -31.83
C GLU A 264 -15.92 5.15 -32.99
N VAL A 265 -15.93 4.54 -34.17
CA VAL A 265 -15.45 5.13 -35.42
C VAL A 265 -16.38 4.73 -36.57
N GLN A 266 -16.29 5.46 -37.69
CA GLN A 266 -17.00 5.10 -38.91
C GLN A 266 -16.07 4.40 -39.90
N LEU A 267 -16.35 3.12 -40.16
CA LEU A 267 -15.66 2.35 -41.19
C LEU A 267 -16.22 2.75 -42.56
N MET A 268 -15.34 3.21 -43.45
CA MET A 268 -15.69 3.49 -44.84
C MET A 268 -15.67 2.18 -45.64
N ALA A 269 -16.84 1.66 -45.99
CA ALA A 269 -16.98 0.53 -46.91
C ALA A 269 -17.37 1.04 -48.30
N GLY A 270 -16.48 0.88 -49.28
CA GLY A 270 -16.77 1.22 -50.69
C GLY A 270 -15.56 1.05 -51.60
N PRO A 271 -15.75 0.81 -52.90
CA PRO A 271 -14.64 0.75 -53.84
C PRO A 271 -13.91 2.09 -53.87
N LYS A 272 -12.57 2.06 -54.00
CA LYS A 272 -11.76 3.23 -54.37
C LYS A 272 -12.10 3.64 -55.81
N SER A 273 -13.33 4.07 -56.12
CA SER A 273 -13.74 4.30 -57.50
C SER A 273 -13.48 5.74 -57.94
N THR A 274 -12.42 5.88 -58.73
CA THR A 274 -12.43 6.58 -60.02
C THR A 274 -13.66 7.46 -60.30
N ARG A 275 -13.46 8.77 -60.11
CA ARG A 275 -13.96 9.97 -60.84
C ARG A 275 -15.36 10.05 -61.49
N THR A 276 -16.23 9.06 -61.49
CA THR A 276 -17.52 9.12 -62.19
C THR A 276 -18.55 8.18 -61.55
N MET A 277 -19.29 8.68 -60.56
CA MET A 277 -20.67 8.35 -60.15
C MET A 277 -20.86 8.62 -58.65
N ARG A 278 -22.00 9.21 -58.28
CA ARG A 278 -22.40 9.50 -56.88
C ARG A 278 -22.62 8.19 -56.10
N SER A 279 -21.54 7.51 -55.72
CA SER A 279 -21.57 6.37 -54.82
C SER A 279 -21.87 6.85 -53.40
N ARG A 280 -22.99 6.39 -52.81
CA ARG A 280 -23.29 6.57 -51.38
C ARG A 280 -22.14 5.95 -50.59
N LYS A 281 -21.31 6.78 -49.95
CA LYS A 281 -20.31 6.30 -48.99
C LYS A 281 -21.06 5.54 -47.89
N LEU A 282 -20.95 4.21 -47.87
CA LEU A 282 -21.49 3.41 -46.80
C LEU A 282 -20.54 3.54 -45.60
N TYR A 283 -20.88 4.46 -44.70
CA TYR A 283 -20.25 4.53 -43.39
C TYR A 283 -20.95 3.54 -42.48
N GLN A 284 -20.20 2.56 -41.97
CA GLN A 284 -20.70 1.62 -40.97
C GLN A 284 -20.10 1.97 -39.61
N PRO A 285 -20.92 2.22 -38.57
CA PRO A 285 -20.39 2.43 -37.23
C PRO A 285 -19.75 1.14 -36.73
N VAL A 286 -18.52 1.25 -36.25
CA VAL A 286 -17.77 0.15 -35.63
C VAL A 286 -17.12 0.66 -34.35
N TYR A 287 -16.88 -0.24 -33.41
CA TYR A 287 -16.17 0.08 -32.18
C TYR A 287 -14.81 -0.59 -32.18
N LEU A 288 -13.75 0.17 -31.93
CA LEU A 288 -12.37 -0.31 -31.95
C LEU A 288 -11.83 -0.49 -30.53
N PHE A 289 -11.07 -1.57 -30.34
CA PHE A 289 -10.17 -1.73 -29.21
C PHE A 289 -8.74 -1.87 -29.73
N LEU A 290 -7.93 -0.83 -29.52
CA LEU A 290 -6.51 -0.83 -29.86
C LEU A 290 -5.72 -1.25 -28.62
N PHE A 291 -5.12 -2.42 -28.68
CA PHE A 291 -4.13 -2.90 -27.73
C PHE A 291 -2.71 -2.67 -28.27
N ASN A 292 -1.71 -2.83 -27.40
CA ASN A 292 -0.30 -2.73 -27.78
C ASN A 292 0.15 -3.72 -28.87
N ASN A 293 -0.53 -4.86 -29.03
CA ASN A 293 -0.17 -5.92 -29.97
C ASN A 293 -1.35 -6.47 -30.79
N LEU A 294 -2.52 -5.86 -30.69
CA LEU A 294 -3.76 -6.36 -31.29
C LEU A 294 -4.71 -5.18 -31.56
N LEU A 295 -5.38 -5.17 -32.71
CA LEU A 295 -6.51 -4.28 -32.97
C LEU A 295 -7.76 -5.12 -33.18
N LEU A 296 -8.78 -4.92 -32.34
CA LEU A 296 -10.09 -5.52 -32.54
C LEU A 296 -11.02 -4.52 -33.20
N VAL A 297 -11.69 -4.98 -34.26
CA VAL A 297 -12.78 -4.27 -34.92
C VAL A 297 -14.06 -4.99 -34.54
N THR A 298 -14.95 -4.30 -33.84
CA THR A 298 -16.20 -4.86 -33.31
C THR A 298 -17.40 -4.09 -33.87
N LYS A 299 -18.56 -4.73 -33.87
CA LYS A 299 -19.83 -4.10 -34.20
C LYS A 299 -20.79 -4.29 -33.02
N PRO A 300 -21.74 -3.38 -32.80
CA PRO A 300 -22.78 -3.57 -31.80
C PRO A 300 -23.48 -4.92 -32.01
N SER A 301 -23.81 -5.61 -30.91
CA SER A 301 -24.66 -6.81 -31.02
C SER A 301 -26.03 -6.38 -31.55
N SER A 302 -26.59 -7.17 -32.48
CA SER A 302 -27.87 -6.88 -33.13
C SER A 302 -29.05 -7.32 -32.27
#